data_AF-A0A3L6TNX1-F1
#
_entry.id   AF-A0A3L6TNX1-F1
#
_cell.length_a   1.000
_cell.length_b   1.000
_cell.length_c   1.000
_cell.angle_alpha   90.00
_cell.angle_beta   90.00
_cell.angle_gamma   90.00
#
_symmetry.space_group_name_H-M   'P 1'
#
loop_
_entity.id
_entity.type
_entity.pdbx_description
1 polymer ?
#
loop_
_entity_poly.entity_id
_entity_poly.type
_entity_poly.pdbx_seq_one_letter_code
_entity_poly.pdbx_strand_id
1 'polypeptide(L)'
;MAPRRRRAWPAAAAVFVEAVVAVGFAAEAADMVQERLTVGMTIVADAASTGAGKPRRDPPRFFPFLLIAVCLDGSPPAYHLHRGSGAGARSWLLQFEGGGWCNDVRSCAERAGTRRGSTRLMTKVEVFSDILSNRPFMNPDFYNWNRVKLRYCDGGSFSGDSEYKNGSSVLYFRGQRIWDAIITDLLQKGLAKAKNVLLSGCSAGGLATFFHCDSLKERLGGATTVKCLSDAGFFLDL
;
A
#
# COMPACT_ATOMS: atom_id res chain seq x y z
N MET A 1 -92.96 4.76 -44.29
CA MET A 1 -93.91 4.19 -43.32
C MET A 1 -93.17 3.97 -42.00
N ALA A 2 -93.78 4.37 -40.90
CA ALA A 2 -93.18 4.61 -39.58
C ALA A 2 -92.96 3.30 -38.75
N PRO A 3 -92.71 3.35 -37.42
CA PRO A 3 -91.38 3.27 -36.78
C PRO A 3 -91.33 2.20 -35.65
N ARG A 4 -90.36 2.34 -34.71
CA ARG A 4 -90.19 1.72 -33.36
C ARG A 4 -89.17 0.56 -33.30
N ARG A 5 -88.32 0.42 -32.28
CA ARG A 5 -88.47 0.75 -30.84
C ARG A 5 -87.11 1.03 -30.20
N ARG A 6 -87.09 1.99 -29.28
CA ARG A 6 -85.99 2.32 -28.36
C ARG A 6 -85.85 1.23 -27.28
N ARG A 7 -84.62 0.93 -26.88
CA ARG A 7 -84.30 0.46 -25.52
C ARG A 7 -83.21 1.37 -24.96
N ALA A 8 -83.60 2.13 -23.93
CA ALA A 8 -82.68 2.80 -23.03
C ALA A 8 -82.23 1.82 -21.93
N TRP A 9 -81.16 2.17 -21.21
CA TRP A 9 -80.83 1.97 -19.78
C TRP A 9 -79.29 2.13 -19.62
N PRO A 10 -78.76 2.53 -18.46
CA PRO A 10 -78.83 3.86 -17.87
C PRO A 10 -77.43 4.52 -17.78
N ALA A 11 -77.43 5.82 -17.50
CA ALA A 11 -76.21 6.57 -17.17
C ALA A 11 -75.70 6.14 -15.77
N ALA A 12 -74.42 5.80 -15.68
CA ALA A 12 -73.68 5.74 -14.43
C ALA A 12 -72.56 6.77 -14.48
N ALA A 13 -72.59 7.66 -13.48
CA ALA A 13 -71.65 8.75 -13.29
C ALA A 13 -70.27 8.26 -12.84
N ALA A 14 -69.25 9.00 -13.28
CA ALA A 14 -67.99 9.37 -12.64
C ALA A 14 -67.26 8.36 -11.72
N VAL A 15 -65.97 8.14 -11.97
CA VAL A 15 -64.85 8.67 -11.13
C VAL A 15 -63.56 8.53 -11.96
N PHE A 16 -62.86 9.64 -12.14
CA PHE A 16 -61.47 9.66 -12.60
C PHE A 16 -60.58 9.08 -11.50
N VAL A 17 -59.77 8.07 -11.82
CA VAL A 17 -58.60 7.72 -11.01
C VAL A 17 -57.39 7.90 -11.92
N GLU A 18 -56.72 9.04 -11.80
CA GLU A 18 -55.36 9.19 -12.29
C GLU A 18 -54.46 8.27 -11.45
N ALA A 19 -53.97 7.21 -12.07
CA ALA A 19 -52.91 6.40 -11.50
C ALA A 19 -51.58 7.15 -11.66
N VAL A 20 -51.26 8.02 -10.70
CA VAL A 20 -49.90 8.54 -10.55
C VAL A 20 -49.03 7.37 -10.11
N VAL A 21 -48.23 6.84 -11.04
CA VAL A 21 -47.17 5.87 -10.74
C VAL A 21 -46.09 6.61 -9.95
N ALA A 22 -46.20 6.56 -8.63
CA ALA A 22 -45.11 6.95 -7.74
C ALA A 22 -44.07 5.82 -7.76
N VAL A 23 -43.11 5.90 -8.70
CA VAL A 23 -41.85 5.17 -8.56
C VAL A 23 -41.07 5.87 -7.46
N GLY A 24 -41.27 5.41 -6.23
CA GLY A 24 -40.50 5.85 -5.08
C GLY A 24 -39.04 5.42 -5.25
N PHE A 25 -38.18 6.30 -5.74
CA PHE A 25 -36.75 6.21 -5.49
C PHE A 25 -36.48 6.74 -4.07
N ALA A 26 -36.80 5.91 -3.07
CA ALA A 26 -36.20 6.05 -1.77
C ALA A 26 -34.83 5.38 -1.83
N ALA A 27 -33.82 6.09 -2.32
CA ALA A 27 -32.45 5.74 -2.01
C ALA A 27 -32.24 6.09 -0.54
N GLU A 28 -32.46 5.13 0.34
CA GLU A 28 -32.02 5.23 1.73
C GLU A 28 -30.50 5.43 1.71
N ALA A 29 -30.07 6.66 1.98
CA ALA A 29 -28.70 6.95 2.34
C ALA A 29 -28.45 6.28 3.70
N ALA A 30 -28.17 4.98 3.68
CA ALA A 30 -27.58 4.30 4.81
C ALA A 30 -26.24 4.97 5.05
N ASP A 31 -26.14 5.70 6.16
CA ASP A 31 -24.89 6.13 6.76
C ASP A 31 -24.14 4.87 7.23
N MET A 32 -23.57 4.15 6.27
CA MET A 32 -22.66 3.06 6.55
C MET A 32 -21.36 3.70 7.04
N VAL A 33 -21.16 3.68 8.36
CA VAL A 33 -19.82 3.75 8.95
C VAL A 33 -19.05 2.53 8.44
N GLN A 34 -18.55 2.62 7.21
CA GLN A 34 -17.98 1.50 6.50
C GLN A 34 -16.63 1.21 7.15
N GLU A 35 -16.53 0.07 7.84
CA GLU A 35 -15.37 -0.35 8.65
C GLU A 35 -14.08 -0.27 7.83
N ARG A 36 -13.23 0.71 8.16
CA ARG A 36 -11.97 0.98 7.44
C ARG A 36 -11.01 -0.19 7.68
N LEU A 37 -10.43 -0.74 6.60
CA LEU A 37 -9.45 -1.81 6.72
C LEU A 37 -8.21 -1.28 7.45
N THR A 38 -7.99 -1.79 8.66
CA THR A 38 -6.81 -1.49 9.47
C THR A 38 -5.84 -2.67 9.42
N VAL A 39 -4.58 -2.39 9.13
CA VAL A 39 -3.54 -3.41 8.93
C VAL A 39 -2.42 -3.20 9.93
N GLY A 40 -2.04 -4.26 10.65
CA GLY A 40 -0.94 -4.23 11.61
C GLY A 40 0.43 -4.10 10.94
N MET A 41 1.36 -3.44 11.64
CA MET A 41 2.74 -3.27 11.24
C MET A 41 3.53 -4.56 11.47
N THR A 42 4.34 -4.93 10.49
CA THR A 42 5.36 -5.98 10.58
C THR A 42 6.73 -5.30 10.68
N ILE A 43 7.44 -5.56 11.78
CA ILE A 43 8.84 -5.12 11.97
C ILE A 43 9.78 -6.18 11.40
N VAL A 44 10.78 -5.77 10.61
CA VAL A 44 11.81 -6.67 10.08
C VAL A 44 13.02 -6.67 11.02
N ALA A 45 12.84 -7.25 12.21
CA ALA A 45 13.81 -7.15 13.33
C ALA A 45 15.17 -7.78 13.02
N ASP A 46 15.19 -8.91 12.29
CA ASP A 46 16.43 -9.62 11.94
C ASP A 46 17.35 -8.78 11.04
N ALA A 47 16.81 -7.78 10.34
CA ALA A 47 17.60 -6.88 9.50
C ALA A 47 18.39 -5.83 10.31
N ALA A 48 18.04 -5.60 11.58
CA ALA A 48 18.75 -4.67 12.46
C ALA A 48 19.80 -5.34 13.36
N SER A 49 19.93 -6.68 13.30
CA SER A 49 20.82 -7.43 14.20
C SER A 49 22.25 -7.52 13.67
N THR A 50 23.22 -7.01 14.43
CA THR A 50 24.63 -7.41 14.30
C THR A 50 24.76 -8.78 14.96
N GLY A 51 24.62 -9.84 14.17
CA GLY A 51 24.52 -11.22 14.63
C GLY A 51 25.28 -11.55 15.94
N ALA A 52 24.51 -11.67 17.02
CA ALA A 52 24.89 -12.40 18.23
C ALA A 52 23.78 -13.43 18.50
N GLY A 53 23.78 -14.54 17.76
CA GLY A 53 22.76 -15.57 17.90
C GLY A 53 23.06 -16.86 17.15
N LYS A 54 23.57 -17.85 17.90
CA LYS A 54 23.66 -19.32 17.71
C LYS A 54 24.00 -19.87 16.30
N PRO A 55 25.00 -20.78 16.18
CA PRO A 55 25.42 -21.32 14.89
C PRO A 55 24.28 -22.10 14.23
N ARG A 56 23.76 -21.62 13.10
CA ARG A 56 22.97 -22.45 12.18
C ARG A 56 23.94 -23.42 11.51
N ARG A 57 23.62 -24.71 11.54
CA ARG A 57 24.31 -25.73 10.76
C ARG A 57 24.03 -25.41 9.29
N ASP A 58 25.10 -25.04 8.58
CA ASP A 58 25.18 -24.76 7.15
C ASP A 58 24.62 -23.41 6.68
N PRO A 59 25.46 -22.36 6.62
CA PRO A 59 25.14 -21.12 5.91
C PRO A 59 25.37 -21.30 4.38
N PRO A 60 24.50 -20.73 3.51
CA PRO A 60 24.83 -20.55 2.11
C PRO A 60 26.07 -19.63 2.00
N ARG A 61 27.04 -20.03 1.17
CA ARG A 61 28.42 -19.49 1.10
C ARG A 61 28.58 -18.06 0.54
N PHE A 62 27.59 -17.17 0.68
CA PHE A 62 27.66 -15.79 0.16
C PHE A 62 26.83 -14.78 0.98
N PHE A 63 27.14 -14.60 2.27
CA PHE A 63 26.73 -13.38 2.98
C PHE A 63 27.93 -12.79 3.72
N PRO A 64 28.78 -12.00 3.04
CA PRO A 64 29.81 -11.26 3.74
C PRO A 64 29.15 -10.09 4.49
N PHE A 65 29.43 -10.00 5.79
CA PHE A 65 29.37 -8.80 6.62
C PHE A 65 28.11 -7.89 6.59
N LEU A 66 27.33 -7.97 7.68
CA LEU A 66 26.78 -6.81 8.39
C LEU A 66 25.96 -5.77 7.57
N LEU A 67 24.96 -6.20 6.81
CA LEU A 67 24.01 -5.27 6.18
C LEU A 67 22.89 -4.88 7.16
N ILE A 68 23.22 -4.07 8.18
CA ILE A 68 22.23 -3.50 9.09
C ILE A 68 21.28 -2.60 8.28
N ALA A 69 20.02 -3.00 8.15
CA ALA A 69 18.96 -2.18 7.60
C ALA A 69 18.18 -1.54 8.76
N VAL A 70 18.31 -0.22 8.90
CA VAL A 70 17.70 0.55 9.99
C VAL A 70 17.26 1.92 9.48
N CYS A 71 16.24 2.47 10.13
CA CYS A 71 15.78 3.85 9.94
C CYS A 71 16.82 4.87 10.41
N LEU A 72 16.57 6.16 10.18
CA LEU A 72 17.45 7.26 10.57
C LEU A 72 17.93 7.17 12.03
N ASP A 73 17.07 6.74 12.95
CA ASP A 73 17.34 6.59 14.39
C ASP A 73 17.89 5.20 14.81
N GLY A 74 18.20 4.33 13.85
CA GLY A 74 18.66 2.96 14.13
C GLY A 74 17.54 1.96 14.47
N SER A 75 16.25 2.34 14.38
CA SER A 75 15.15 1.38 14.54
C SER A 75 15.02 0.45 13.33
N PRO A 76 14.53 -0.80 13.49
CA PRO A 76 14.34 -1.71 12.37
C PRO A 76 13.28 -1.18 11.40
N PRO A 77 13.36 -1.51 10.10
CA PRO A 77 12.36 -1.13 9.11
C PRO A 77 11.06 -1.92 9.30
N ALA A 78 10.01 -1.41 8.64
CA ALA A 78 8.67 -1.95 8.78
C ALA A 78 7.84 -1.84 7.50
N TYR A 79 6.83 -2.68 7.40
CA TYR A 79 5.77 -2.58 6.39
C TYR A 79 4.44 -3.08 6.97
N HIS A 80 3.34 -2.86 6.25
CA HIS A 80 2.03 -3.44 6.55
C HIS A 80 1.64 -4.37 5.42
N LEU A 81 1.11 -5.55 5.71
CA LEU A 81 0.72 -6.54 4.70
C LEU A 81 -0.69 -7.03 4.96
N HIS A 82 -1.56 -6.83 3.99
CA HIS A 82 -2.88 -7.44 3.92
C HIS A 82 -2.89 -8.51 2.83
N ARG A 83 -3.35 -9.72 3.17
CA ARG A 83 -3.33 -10.87 2.24
C ARG A 83 -4.41 -10.76 1.16
N GLY A 84 -4.07 -11.21 -0.04
CA GLY A 84 -5.00 -11.33 -1.16
C GLY A 84 -5.89 -12.56 -1.03
N SER A 85 -6.91 -12.63 -1.89
CA SER A 85 -7.89 -13.71 -1.92
C SER A 85 -8.30 -14.04 -3.36
N GLY A 86 -8.85 -15.25 -3.55
CA GLY A 86 -9.37 -15.72 -4.84
C GLY A 86 -8.35 -15.57 -5.98
N ALA A 87 -8.80 -14.99 -7.10
CA ALA A 87 -7.95 -14.76 -8.28
C ALA A 87 -6.76 -13.82 -8.03
N GLY A 88 -6.85 -12.94 -7.02
CA GLY A 88 -5.79 -12.00 -6.63
C GLY A 88 -4.73 -12.58 -5.68
N ALA A 89 -4.89 -13.81 -5.18
CA ALA A 89 -4.01 -14.39 -4.17
C ALA A 89 -2.54 -14.54 -4.62
N ARG A 90 -2.28 -14.63 -5.93
CA ARG A 90 -0.93 -14.65 -6.52
C ARG A 90 -0.49 -13.31 -7.11
N SER A 91 -1.25 -12.25 -6.91
CA SER A 91 -0.91 -10.90 -7.36
C SER A 91 -0.55 -10.02 -6.16
N TRP A 92 0.37 -9.09 -6.35
CA TRP A 92 0.92 -8.25 -5.29
C TRP A 92 0.97 -6.79 -5.69
N LEU A 93 0.55 -5.91 -4.78
CA LEU A 93 0.72 -4.47 -4.87
C LEU A 93 1.63 -4.03 -3.72
N LEU A 94 2.81 -3.53 -4.05
CA LEU A 94 3.76 -2.97 -3.10
C LEU A 94 3.73 -1.46 -3.26
N GLN A 95 3.36 -0.72 -2.21
CA GLN A 95 3.25 0.73 -2.24
C GLN A 95 4.22 1.40 -1.26
N PHE A 96 5.13 2.22 -1.76
CA PHE A 96 5.98 3.09 -0.95
C PHE A 96 5.19 4.24 -0.34
N GLU A 97 5.34 4.43 0.97
CA GLU A 97 4.89 5.64 1.65
C GLU A 97 5.74 6.85 1.20
N GLY A 98 5.08 7.98 0.89
CA GLY A 98 5.74 9.25 0.61
C GLY A 98 6.01 10.08 1.86
N GLY A 99 6.67 11.23 1.73
CA GLY A 99 6.91 12.08 2.90
C GLY A 99 7.99 13.15 2.81
N GLY A 100 8.36 13.61 1.61
CA GLY A 100 9.50 14.49 1.40
C GLY A 100 10.83 13.90 1.88
N TRP A 101 11.85 14.74 1.96
CA TRP A 101 13.21 14.36 2.32
C TRP A 101 13.71 15.18 3.51
N CYS A 102 14.87 14.82 4.03
CA CYS A 102 15.71 15.73 4.80
C CYS A 102 16.98 15.97 3.98
N ASN A 103 17.47 17.21 3.98
CA ASN A 103 18.47 17.66 2.98
C ASN A 103 19.84 17.95 3.59
N ASP A 104 19.95 17.94 4.92
CA ASP A 104 21.20 18.14 5.64
C ASP A 104 21.20 17.36 6.96
N VAL A 105 22.37 17.27 7.59
CA VAL A 105 22.54 16.51 8.85
C VAL A 105 21.57 16.98 9.94
N ARG A 106 21.33 18.29 10.04
CA ARG A 106 20.47 18.87 11.08
C ARG A 106 19.01 18.46 10.87
N SER A 107 18.47 18.71 9.69
CA SER A 107 17.10 18.34 9.31
C SER A 107 16.87 16.82 9.38
N CYS A 108 17.89 16.02 9.05
CA CYS A 108 17.82 14.57 9.20
C CYS A 108 17.87 14.12 10.66
N ALA A 109 18.64 14.80 11.52
CA ALA A 109 18.62 14.55 12.96
C ALA A 109 17.26 14.87 13.58
N GLU A 110 16.67 16.01 13.21
CA GLU A 110 15.32 16.40 13.64
C GLU A 110 14.28 15.37 13.16
N ARG A 111 14.39 14.94 11.89
CA ARG A 111 13.50 13.93 11.30
C ARG A 111 13.62 12.56 11.95
N ALA A 112 14.82 12.15 12.40
CA ALA A 112 15.04 10.91 13.14
C ALA A 112 14.17 10.81 14.40
N GLY A 113 13.89 11.96 15.05
CA GLY A 113 12.99 12.09 16.19
C GLY A 113 11.49 12.09 15.83
N THR A 114 11.10 11.67 14.63
CA THR A 114 9.70 11.66 14.18
C THR A 114 9.28 10.30 13.64
N ARG A 115 7.96 10.13 13.39
CA ARG A 115 7.43 8.95 12.69
C ARG A 115 8.02 8.70 11.30
N ARG A 116 8.71 9.68 10.69
CA ARG A 116 9.33 9.54 9.36
C ARG A 116 10.83 9.27 9.41
N GLY A 117 11.39 9.08 10.60
CA GLY A 117 12.78 8.67 10.81
C GLY A 117 12.94 7.53 11.82
N SER A 118 11.86 7.12 12.48
CA SER A 118 11.86 6.06 13.48
C SER A 118 10.58 5.22 13.44
N THR A 119 10.71 3.90 13.29
CA THR A 119 9.57 3.00 13.47
C THR A 119 9.11 2.93 14.92
N ARG A 120 9.94 3.32 15.91
CA ARG A 120 9.53 3.42 17.32
C ARG A 120 8.41 4.44 17.49
N LEU A 121 8.44 5.51 16.69
CA LEU A 121 7.50 6.63 16.71
C LEU A 121 6.37 6.51 15.66
N MET A 122 6.36 5.45 14.85
CA MET A 122 5.27 5.20 13.90
C MET A 122 4.07 4.53 14.58
N THR A 123 2.87 4.90 14.13
CA THR A 123 1.63 4.17 14.43
C THR A 123 1.75 2.72 13.97
N LYS A 124 1.43 1.77 14.85
CA LYS A 124 1.57 0.32 14.57
C LYS A 124 0.44 -0.24 13.70
N VAL A 125 -0.54 0.59 13.37
CA VAL A 125 -1.68 0.25 12.52
C VAL A 125 -1.77 1.29 11.42
N GLU A 126 -2.06 0.85 10.20
CA GLU A 126 -2.29 1.70 9.05
C GLU A 126 -3.66 1.42 8.45
N VAL A 127 -4.38 2.47 8.09
CA VAL A 127 -5.63 2.35 7.33
C VAL A 127 -5.28 2.19 5.85
N PHE A 128 -5.75 1.11 5.25
CA PHE A 128 -5.62 0.87 3.81
C PHE A 128 -6.83 1.47 3.08
N SER A 129 -6.59 2.57 2.36
CA SER A 129 -7.55 3.28 1.51
C SER A 129 -7.12 3.25 0.05
N ASP A 130 -7.97 3.78 -0.83
CA ASP A 130 -7.67 4.02 -2.25
C ASP A 130 -7.13 2.75 -2.93
N ILE A 131 -5.99 2.81 -3.62
CA ILE A 131 -5.36 1.67 -4.29
C ILE A 131 -5.00 0.50 -3.35
N LEU A 132 -4.94 0.74 -2.03
CA LEU A 132 -4.74 -0.31 -1.02
C LEU A 132 -6.05 -0.85 -0.42
N SER A 133 -7.20 -0.26 -0.73
CA SER A 133 -8.49 -0.69 -0.19
C SER A 133 -8.82 -2.12 -0.59
N ASN A 134 -9.53 -2.85 0.28
CA ASN A 134 -10.12 -4.15 -0.03
C ASN A 134 -11.54 -4.06 -0.59
N ARG A 135 -12.04 -2.86 -0.88
CA ARG A 135 -13.40 -2.65 -1.39
C ARG A 135 -13.38 -2.50 -2.91
N PRO A 136 -14.11 -3.34 -3.67
CA PRO A 136 -14.14 -3.27 -5.13
C PRO A 136 -14.56 -1.90 -5.67
N PHE A 137 -15.48 -1.20 -4.99
CA PHE A 137 -15.92 0.14 -5.42
C PHE A 137 -14.80 1.20 -5.35
N MET A 138 -13.88 1.09 -4.38
CA MET A 138 -12.75 2.04 -4.26
C MET A 138 -11.48 1.56 -4.96
N ASN A 139 -11.31 0.24 -5.09
CA ASN A 139 -10.14 -0.40 -5.68
C ASN A 139 -10.57 -1.51 -6.64
N PRO A 140 -11.19 -1.19 -7.78
CA PRO A 140 -11.79 -2.20 -8.65
C PRO A 140 -10.77 -3.22 -9.17
N ASP A 141 -9.52 -2.78 -9.36
CA ASP A 141 -8.47 -3.60 -9.98
C ASP A 141 -7.70 -4.49 -8.99
N PHE A 142 -7.45 -3.99 -7.77
CA PHE A 142 -6.50 -4.61 -6.83
C PHE A 142 -7.10 -4.99 -5.46
N TYR A 143 -8.42 -4.87 -5.26
CA TYR A 143 -9.08 -5.12 -3.96
C TYR A 143 -8.91 -6.54 -3.41
N ASN A 144 -8.53 -7.53 -4.22
CA ASN A 144 -8.26 -8.90 -3.79
C ASN A 144 -6.78 -9.32 -3.92
N TRP A 145 -5.86 -8.40 -4.25
CA TRP A 145 -4.42 -8.67 -4.30
C TRP A 145 -3.80 -8.73 -2.90
N ASN A 146 -2.60 -9.29 -2.78
CA ASN A 146 -1.75 -9.03 -1.61
C ASN A 146 -1.33 -7.56 -1.66
N ARG A 147 -1.61 -6.80 -0.61
CA ARG A 147 -1.36 -5.36 -0.58
C ARG A 147 -0.38 -5.04 0.53
N VAL A 148 0.68 -4.31 0.18
CA VAL A 148 1.78 -3.98 1.09
C VAL A 148 2.00 -2.48 1.09
N LYS A 149 2.08 -1.88 2.28
CA LYS A 149 2.56 -0.51 2.45
C LYS A 149 3.94 -0.52 3.10
N LEU A 150 4.95 -0.10 2.34
CA LEU A 150 6.35 0.00 2.78
C LEU A 150 6.50 1.29 3.58
N ARG A 151 6.94 1.21 4.84
CA ARG A 151 7.03 2.39 5.72
C ARG A 151 8.30 3.16 5.50
N TYR A 152 8.16 4.47 5.34
CA TYR A 152 9.24 5.36 4.96
C TYR A 152 9.92 5.95 6.20
N CYS A 153 11.19 5.60 6.42
CA CYS A 153 11.95 6.00 7.60
C CYS A 153 13.43 6.37 7.35
N ASP A 154 13.89 6.35 6.11
CA ASP A 154 15.29 6.65 5.75
C ASP A 154 15.50 8.11 5.32
N GLY A 155 14.43 8.83 4.97
CA GLY A 155 14.51 10.23 4.54
C GLY A 155 15.13 10.44 3.15
N GLY A 156 15.42 9.38 2.40
CA GLY A 156 16.14 9.38 1.13
C GLY A 156 15.47 8.53 0.05
N SER A 157 14.13 8.46 0.00
CA SER A 157 13.40 7.67 -1.02
C SER A 157 13.88 6.22 -1.19
N PHE A 158 14.25 5.54 -0.09
CA PHE A 158 14.74 4.17 -0.12
C PHE A 158 16.01 3.97 -0.98
N SER A 159 16.82 5.01 -1.27
CA SER A 159 17.98 4.87 -2.18
C SER A 159 19.36 4.98 -1.51
N GLY A 160 19.45 5.58 -0.32
CA GLY A 160 20.74 5.78 0.36
C GLY A 160 21.37 4.51 0.94
N ASP A 161 22.70 4.47 1.00
CA ASP A 161 23.44 3.53 1.85
C ASP A 161 24.67 4.17 2.52
N SER A 162 24.44 5.07 3.47
CA SER A 162 25.50 5.74 4.22
C SER A 162 25.15 5.90 5.70
N GLU A 163 26.10 6.41 6.47
CA GLU A 163 25.88 6.84 7.84
C GLU A 163 26.69 8.09 8.13
N TYR A 164 26.18 8.92 9.03
CA TYR A 164 26.88 10.08 9.55
C TYR A 164 27.13 9.90 11.05
N LYS A 165 28.38 10.10 11.47
CA LYS A 165 28.81 9.97 12.86
C LYS A 165 29.30 11.31 13.38
N ASN A 166 28.78 11.73 14.54
CA ASN A 166 29.26 12.87 15.28
C ASN A 166 29.35 12.52 16.76
N GLY A 167 30.56 12.17 17.23
CA GLY A 167 30.77 11.62 18.56
C GLY A 167 30.01 10.29 18.75
N SER A 168 29.14 10.24 19.75
CA SER A 168 28.27 9.09 20.03
C SER A 168 26.99 9.06 19.19
N SER A 169 26.65 10.15 18.50
CA SER A 169 25.45 10.24 17.68
C SER A 169 25.69 9.67 16.29
N VAL A 170 24.81 8.78 15.85
CA VAL A 170 24.84 8.18 14.51
C VAL A 170 23.50 8.40 13.83
N LEU A 171 23.54 8.89 12.59
CA LEU A 171 22.39 8.90 11.67
C LEU A 171 22.62 7.88 10.57
N TYR A 172 21.57 7.11 10.28
CA TYR A 172 21.63 6.01 9.32
C TYR A 172 20.80 6.33 8.07
N PHE A 173 21.47 6.44 6.93
CA PHE A 173 20.84 6.65 5.63
C PHE A 173 20.82 5.32 4.86
N ARG A 174 20.02 4.36 5.34
CA ARG A 174 20.05 2.96 4.87
C ARG A 174 18.87 2.59 3.97
N GLY A 175 18.36 3.54 3.18
CA GLY A 175 17.22 3.33 2.30
C GLY A 175 17.31 2.09 1.42
N GLN A 176 18.45 1.88 0.75
CA GLN A 176 18.68 0.71 -0.11
C GLN A 176 18.64 -0.60 0.71
N ARG A 177 19.27 -0.61 1.89
CA ARG A 177 19.27 -1.79 2.76
C ARG A 177 17.88 -2.09 3.33
N ILE A 178 17.10 -1.05 3.64
CA ILE A 178 15.71 -1.18 4.08
C ILE A 178 14.88 -1.84 2.99
N TRP A 179 14.99 -1.38 1.74
CA TRP A 179 14.34 -2.00 0.60
C TRP A 179 14.71 -3.48 0.47
N ASP A 180 16.01 -3.79 0.46
CA ASP A 180 16.50 -5.16 0.30
C ASP A 180 16.01 -6.10 1.41
N ALA A 181 16.01 -5.61 2.66
CA ALA A 181 15.53 -6.37 3.82
C ALA A 181 14.02 -6.66 3.74
N ILE A 182 13.21 -5.65 3.40
CA ILE A 182 11.76 -5.83 3.28
C ILE A 182 11.43 -6.78 2.13
N ILE A 183 12.05 -6.62 0.96
CA ILE A 183 11.81 -7.52 -0.17
C ILE A 183 12.23 -8.96 0.15
N THR A 184 13.38 -9.15 0.81
CA THR A 184 13.83 -10.48 1.23
C THR A 184 12.81 -11.16 2.15
N ASP A 185 12.27 -10.44 3.12
CA ASP A 185 11.23 -10.96 4.02
C ASP A 185 9.89 -11.23 3.29
N LEU A 186 9.49 -10.36 2.35
CA LEU A 186 8.28 -10.57 1.53
C LEU A 186 8.40 -11.77 0.58
N LEU A 187 9.59 -12.01 0.01
CA LEU A 187 9.87 -13.18 -0.82
C LEU A 187 9.58 -14.48 -0.06
N GLN A 188 10.05 -14.58 1.19
CA GLN A 188 9.77 -15.71 2.09
C GLN A 188 8.28 -15.84 2.42
N LYS A 189 7.56 -14.71 2.46
CA LYS A 189 6.11 -14.63 2.73
C LYS A 189 5.24 -14.87 1.49
N GLY A 190 5.82 -15.27 0.37
CA GLY A 190 5.10 -15.74 -0.83
C GLY A 190 5.24 -14.84 -2.05
N LEU A 191 5.90 -13.68 -1.95
CA LEU A 191 6.15 -12.80 -3.10
C LEU A 191 6.98 -13.53 -4.18
N ALA A 192 7.85 -14.47 -3.79
CA ALA A 192 8.64 -15.28 -4.71
C ALA A 192 7.80 -16.16 -5.66
N LYS A 193 6.51 -16.38 -5.36
CA LYS A 193 5.57 -17.18 -6.17
C LYS A 193 4.53 -16.33 -6.89
N ALA A 194 4.71 -15.00 -6.87
CA ALA A 194 3.80 -14.06 -7.51
C ALA A 194 3.68 -14.34 -9.01
N LYS A 195 2.50 -14.06 -9.57
CA LYS A 195 2.25 -14.03 -11.01
C LYS A 195 2.35 -12.59 -11.53
N ASN A 196 1.78 -11.65 -10.77
CA ASN A 196 1.78 -10.24 -11.10
C ASN A 196 2.25 -9.44 -9.89
N VAL A 197 3.09 -8.44 -10.11
CA VAL A 197 3.51 -7.47 -9.09
C VAL A 197 3.40 -6.07 -9.65
N LEU A 198 2.70 -5.20 -8.92
CA LEU A 198 2.67 -3.77 -9.15
C LEU A 198 3.48 -3.09 -8.05
N LEU A 199 4.59 -2.45 -8.42
CA LEU A 199 5.34 -1.56 -7.53
C LEU A 199 4.80 -0.14 -7.71
N SER A 200 4.48 0.54 -6.63
CA SER A 200 3.94 1.89 -6.66
C SER A 200 4.43 2.72 -5.48
N GLY A 201 4.17 4.02 -5.52
CA GLY A 201 4.41 4.93 -4.41
C GLY A 201 3.96 6.34 -4.77
N CYS A 202 3.80 7.18 -3.76
CA CYS A 202 3.39 8.59 -3.91
C CYS A 202 4.52 9.53 -3.46
N SER A 203 4.74 10.64 -4.15
CA SER A 203 5.74 11.67 -3.79
C SER A 203 7.15 11.07 -3.69
N ALA A 204 7.82 11.17 -2.55
CA ALA A 204 9.11 10.52 -2.31
C ALA A 204 9.07 9.00 -2.55
N GLY A 205 7.92 8.34 -2.33
CA GLY A 205 7.71 6.94 -2.66
C GLY A 205 7.48 6.69 -4.16
N GLY A 206 6.94 7.67 -4.88
CA GLY A 206 6.86 7.64 -6.34
C GLY A 206 8.26 7.67 -6.94
N LEU A 207 9.12 8.55 -6.43
CA LEU A 207 10.54 8.57 -6.81
C LEU A 207 11.23 7.24 -6.48
N ALA A 208 10.98 6.66 -5.30
CA ALA A 208 11.50 5.34 -4.92
C ALA A 208 11.05 4.23 -5.91
N THR A 209 9.85 4.36 -6.49
CA THR A 209 9.36 3.41 -7.51
C THR A 209 10.25 3.41 -8.75
N PHE A 210 10.75 4.57 -9.19
CA PHE A 210 11.71 4.64 -10.31
C PHE A 210 13.03 3.93 -9.97
N PHE A 211 13.56 4.16 -8.76
CA PHE A 211 14.84 3.56 -8.34
C PHE A 211 14.79 2.04 -8.25
N HIS A 212 13.65 1.47 -7.86
CA HIS A 212 13.55 0.05 -7.49
C HIS A 212 12.78 -0.82 -8.47
N CYS A 213 12.20 -0.26 -9.53
CA CYS A 213 11.38 -1.02 -10.48
C CYS A 213 12.16 -2.17 -11.15
N ASP A 214 13.32 -1.85 -11.73
CA ASP A 214 14.12 -2.83 -12.45
C ASP A 214 14.75 -3.86 -11.51
N SER A 215 15.26 -3.42 -10.35
CA SER A 215 15.83 -4.33 -9.35
C SER A 215 14.80 -5.30 -8.79
N LEU A 216 13.53 -4.89 -8.63
CA LEU A 216 12.45 -5.79 -8.24
C LEU A 216 12.18 -6.85 -9.32
N LYS A 217 12.17 -6.45 -10.59
CA LYS A 217 11.97 -7.36 -11.72
C LYS A 217 13.06 -8.40 -11.80
N GLU A 218 14.32 -8.00 -11.62
CA GLU A 218 15.46 -8.92 -11.57
C GLU A 218 15.34 -9.93 -10.42
N ARG A 219 14.97 -9.46 -9.21
CA ARG A 219 14.80 -10.32 -8.02
C ARG A 219 13.68 -11.36 -8.17
N LEU A 220 12.63 -11.08 -8.96
CA LEU A 220 11.48 -11.97 -9.16
C LEU A 220 11.62 -12.90 -10.37
N GLY A 221 12.59 -12.64 -11.24
CA GLY A 221 12.86 -13.44 -12.44
C GLY A 221 11.78 -13.35 -13.53
N GLY A 222 12.03 -14.01 -14.67
CA GLY A 222 11.22 -13.84 -15.89
C GLY A 222 9.80 -14.42 -15.87
N ALA A 223 9.44 -15.26 -14.88
CA ALA A 223 8.09 -15.84 -14.79
C ALA A 223 7.04 -14.89 -14.19
N THR A 224 7.48 -13.80 -13.55
CA THR A 224 6.61 -12.83 -12.88
C THR A 224 6.42 -11.60 -13.76
N THR A 225 5.17 -11.17 -13.96
CA THR A 225 4.89 -9.88 -14.61
C THR A 225 5.07 -8.76 -13.59
N VAL A 226 6.07 -7.91 -13.79
CA VAL A 226 6.31 -6.72 -12.95
C VAL A 226 5.92 -5.45 -13.71
N LYS A 227 5.12 -4.60 -13.07
CA LYS A 227 4.73 -3.27 -13.54
C LYS A 227 5.00 -2.24 -12.44
N CYS A 228 5.22 -1.00 -12.82
CA CYS A 228 5.56 0.08 -11.89
C CYS A 228 4.71 1.33 -12.16
N LEU A 229 4.22 1.96 -11.10
CA LEU A 229 3.37 3.14 -11.13
C LEU A 229 3.92 4.18 -10.14
N SER A 230 4.63 5.18 -10.65
CA SER A 230 5.07 6.33 -9.86
C SER A 230 3.98 7.41 -9.84
N ASP A 231 3.39 7.65 -8.67
CA ASP A 231 2.46 8.77 -8.44
C ASP A 231 3.22 9.96 -7.81
N ALA A 232 3.08 11.14 -8.41
CA ALA A 232 3.73 12.38 -7.98
C ALA A 232 5.25 12.25 -7.72
N GLY A 233 5.94 11.34 -8.42
CA GLY A 233 7.34 10.98 -8.19
C GLY A 233 8.35 11.55 -9.20
N PHE A 234 7.88 12.29 -10.20
CA PHE A 234 8.72 12.92 -11.23
C PHE A 234 8.96 14.38 -10.86
N PHE A 235 10.23 14.76 -10.68
CA PHE A 235 10.65 16.10 -10.28
C PHE A 235 11.60 16.67 -11.34
N LEU A 236 11.42 17.96 -11.68
CA LEU A 236 12.31 18.69 -12.57
C LEU A 236 13.36 19.44 -11.74
N ASP A 237 14.62 19.37 -12.16
CA ASP A 237 15.71 20.20 -11.64
C ASP A 237 15.73 21.50 -12.47
N LEU A 238 15.16 22.57 -11.90
CA LEU A 238 14.92 23.86 -12.58
C LEU A 238 15.89 24.95 -12.15
#